data_AF-W8XAB5-F1
#
_entry.id   AF-W8XAB5-F1
#
_cell.length_a   1.000
_cell.length_b   1.000
_cell.length_c   1.000
_cell.angle_alpha   90.00
_cell.angle_beta   90.00
_cell.angle_gamma   90.00
#
_symmetry.space_group_name_H-M   'P 1'
#
loop_
_entity.id
_entity.type
_entity.pdbx_description
1 polymer ?
#
loop_
_entity_poly.entity_id
_entity_poly.type
_entity_poly.pdbx_seq_one_letter_code
_entity_poly.pdbx_strand_id
1 'polypeptide(L)'
;ARAAASVMDICRIRPCPAFPYKFKIKFSGCPNDCVAAIARSDLAVIGNWKDDIRMDQAAVKSYINGEFPANGGSYSGRDWGPLDIQAEVIDLCPTNCMWMEGDELKIDNAECTRCMHCINVMPRALRPGVVQGATILIGAKAPILDGAQIATMIVPFIEMDPENEFEELKDIIEKCWDWWMEEGKNRERIGESIQRIG
;
A
#
# COMPACT_ATOMS: atom_id res chain seq x y z
N ALA A 1 18.74 -26.78 -27.60
CA ALA A 1 18.63 -25.45 -26.98
C ALA A 1 18.58 -25.66 -25.47
N ARG A 2 19.59 -25.18 -24.72
CA ARG A 2 19.53 -25.23 -23.25
C ARG A 2 18.56 -24.15 -22.81
N ALA A 3 17.50 -24.52 -22.09
CA ALA A 3 16.69 -23.54 -21.36
C ALA A 3 17.65 -22.70 -20.51
N ALA A 4 17.63 -21.38 -20.69
CA ALA A 4 18.37 -20.49 -19.81
C ALA A 4 17.80 -20.70 -18.40
N ALA A 5 18.66 -21.08 -17.46
CA ALA A 5 18.27 -21.17 -16.05
C ALA A 5 17.81 -19.77 -15.64
N SER A 6 16.68 -19.68 -14.92
CA SER A 6 16.18 -18.41 -14.42
C SER A 6 17.25 -17.79 -13.48
N VAL A 7 17.26 -16.47 -13.34
CA VAL A 7 18.15 -15.80 -12.38
C VAL A 7 17.95 -16.35 -10.97
N MET A 8 16.73 -16.77 -10.63
CA MET A 8 16.41 -17.45 -9.38
C MET A 8 17.19 -18.76 -9.22
N ASP A 9 17.34 -19.55 -10.27
CA ASP A 9 18.12 -20.80 -10.25
C ASP A 9 19.62 -20.54 -10.02
N ILE A 10 20.15 -19.46 -10.59
CA ILE A 10 21.57 -19.06 -10.43
C ILE A 10 21.81 -18.47 -9.03
N CYS A 11 20.88 -17.65 -8.53
CA CYS A 11 20.99 -17.00 -7.22
C CYS A 11 20.76 -17.95 -6.03
N ARG A 12 20.07 -19.08 -6.23
CA ARG A 12 19.88 -20.13 -5.19
C ARG A 12 21.18 -20.82 -4.78
N ILE A 13 22.19 -20.85 -5.65
CA ILE A 13 23.48 -21.54 -5.40
C ILE A 13 24.49 -20.59 -4.73
N ARG A 14 24.44 -19.29 -5.03
CA ARG A 14 25.29 -18.26 -4.44
C ARG A 14 24.62 -16.89 -4.59
N PRO A 15 24.63 -16.03 -3.56
CA PRO A 15 24.26 -14.62 -3.73
C PRO A 15 25.20 -13.99 -4.76
N CYS A 16 24.75 -13.89 -6.00
CA CYS A 16 25.51 -13.31 -7.10
C CYS A 16 24.85 -11.99 -7.47
N PRO A 17 25.57 -10.85 -7.42
CA PRO A 17 25.09 -9.61 -7.98
C PRO A 17 24.90 -9.76 -9.51
N ALA A 18 23.67 -10.05 -9.94
CA ALA A 18 23.31 -10.29 -11.34
C ALA A 18 22.58 -9.10 -11.99
N PHE A 19 22.21 -8.08 -11.21
CA PHE A 19 21.43 -6.94 -11.67
C PHE A 19 22.28 -5.76 -12.14
N PRO A 20 21.75 -4.88 -13.01
CA PRO A 20 22.42 -3.64 -13.41
C PRO A 20 22.77 -2.73 -12.24
N TYR A 21 21.94 -2.76 -11.18
CA TYR A 21 22.23 -2.08 -9.93
C TYR A 21 21.55 -2.72 -8.71
N LYS A 22 21.40 -1.98 -7.60
CA LYS A 22 20.67 -2.44 -6.41
C LYS A 22 19.17 -2.50 -6.67
N PHE A 23 18.53 -3.55 -6.14
CA PHE A 23 17.08 -3.72 -6.13
C PHE A 23 16.61 -4.04 -4.71
N LYS A 24 15.51 -3.42 -4.26
CA LYS A 24 14.95 -3.56 -2.91
C LYS A 24 13.47 -3.84 -3.00
N ILE A 25 13.00 -4.78 -2.17
CA ILE A 25 11.58 -5.05 -1.98
C ILE A 25 11.20 -4.70 -0.54
N LYS A 26 10.05 -4.07 -0.34
CA LYS A 26 9.45 -3.86 0.99
C LYS A 26 7.96 -4.14 0.95
N PHE A 27 7.45 -4.58 2.09
CA PHE A 27 6.07 -4.99 2.28
C PHE A 27 5.44 -4.18 3.40
N SER A 28 4.31 -3.54 3.11
CA SER A 28 3.47 -2.85 4.08
C SER A 28 2.09 -3.49 4.08
N GLY A 29 1.53 -3.75 5.27
CA GLY A 29 0.24 -4.44 5.39
C GLY A 29 -0.99 -3.59 5.01
N CYS A 30 -0.85 -2.26 4.93
CA CYS A 30 -1.93 -1.35 4.53
C CYS A 30 -1.36 0.00 4.03
N PRO A 31 -2.19 0.89 3.49
CA PRO A 31 -1.76 2.20 2.97
C PRO A 31 -1.16 3.18 3.99
N ASN A 32 -1.22 2.90 5.30
CA ASN A 32 -0.45 3.65 6.30
C ASN A 32 1.08 3.48 6.12
N ASP A 33 1.51 2.46 5.36
CA ASP A 33 2.89 2.25 4.91
C ASP A 33 3.96 2.37 6.01
N CYS A 34 3.80 1.62 7.12
CA CYS A 34 4.67 1.75 8.30
C CYS A 34 6.16 1.47 8.05
N VAL A 35 6.53 0.72 7.01
CA VAL A 35 7.95 0.49 6.64
C VAL A 35 8.47 1.51 5.61
N ALA A 36 7.61 2.43 5.16
CA ALA A 36 7.83 3.37 4.08
C ALA A 36 8.31 2.68 2.79
N ALA A 37 7.59 1.62 2.40
CA ALA A 37 7.84 0.86 1.18
C ALA A 37 7.77 1.78 -0.04
N ILE A 38 6.75 2.63 -0.16
CA ILE A 38 6.53 3.49 -1.34
C ILE A 38 7.71 4.42 -1.63
N ALA A 39 8.49 4.79 -0.62
CA ALA A 39 9.62 5.70 -0.74
C ALA A 39 11.00 5.02 -0.71
N ARG A 40 11.10 3.78 -0.20
CA ARG A 40 12.38 3.15 0.17
C ARG A 40 12.62 1.77 -0.45
N SER A 41 11.81 1.36 -1.43
CA SER A 41 12.02 0.14 -2.22
C SER A 41 11.81 0.37 -3.71
N ASP A 42 12.61 -0.34 -4.51
CA ASP A 42 12.43 -0.39 -5.97
C ASP A 42 11.09 -1.02 -6.34
N LEU A 43 10.62 -2.00 -5.55
CA LEU A 43 9.29 -2.58 -5.64
C LEU A 43 8.64 -2.57 -4.25
N ALA A 44 7.55 -1.83 -4.12
CA ALA A 44 6.75 -1.71 -2.92
C ALA A 44 5.47 -2.55 -3.06
N VAL A 45 5.23 -3.43 -2.08
CA VAL A 45 3.99 -4.19 -1.96
C VAL A 45 3.20 -3.58 -0.80
N ILE A 46 2.04 -2.99 -1.09
CA ILE A 46 1.22 -2.32 -0.08
C ILE A 46 -0.15 -2.98 -0.04
N GLY A 47 -0.50 -3.59 1.09
CA GLY A 47 -1.76 -4.29 1.29
C GLY A 47 -2.96 -3.39 1.05
N ASN A 48 -4.02 -3.95 0.47
CA ASN A 48 -5.25 -3.26 0.12
C ASN A 48 -6.44 -4.23 0.17
N TRP A 49 -7.66 -3.73 -0.05
CA TRP A 49 -8.87 -4.54 -0.20
C TRP A 49 -9.71 -4.00 -1.36
N LYS A 50 -10.63 -4.82 -1.89
CA LYS A 50 -11.47 -4.45 -3.06
C LYS A 50 -12.97 -4.36 -2.77
N ASP A 51 -13.42 -4.95 -1.66
CA ASP A 51 -14.81 -4.92 -1.20
C ASP A 51 -15.07 -3.77 -0.21
N ASP A 52 -16.24 -3.80 0.42
CA ASP A 52 -16.71 -2.72 1.27
C ASP A 52 -15.97 -2.64 2.61
N ILE A 53 -15.78 -1.42 3.12
CA ILE A 53 -15.37 -1.21 4.51
C ILE A 53 -16.41 -1.85 5.44
N ARG A 54 -15.94 -2.71 6.34
CA ARG A 54 -16.78 -3.32 7.36
C ARG A 54 -17.04 -2.32 8.46
N MET A 55 -18.31 -2.19 8.84
CA MET A 55 -18.76 -1.17 9.80
C MET A 55 -19.64 -1.78 10.89
N ASP A 56 -19.38 -1.38 12.13
CA ASP A 56 -20.21 -1.66 13.30
C ASP A 56 -20.86 -0.35 13.76
N GLN A 57 -22.15 -0.18 13.46
CA GLN A 57 -22.91 1.03 13.80
C GLN A 57 -23.03 1.26 15.31
N ALA A 58 -23.05 0.18 16.13
CA ALA A 58 -23.07 0.34 17.58
C ALA A 58 -21.76 0.95 18.08
N ALA A 59 -20.63 0.49 17.52
CA ALA A 59 -19.33 1.07 17.83
C ALA A 59 -19.19 2.50 17.31
N VAL A 60 -19.75 2.86 16.14
CA VAL A 60 -19.82 4.25 15.66
C VAL A 60 -20.54 5.14 16.68
N LYS A 61 -21.70 4.70 17.19
CA LYS A 61 -22.45 5.43 18.22
C LYS A 61 -21.64 5.60 19.51
N SER A 62 -20.93 4.55 19.94
CA SER A 62 -20.01 4.66 21.09
C SER A 62 -18.88 5.68 20.87
N TYR A 63 -18.38 5.85 19.63
CA TYR A 63 -17.43 6.92 19.31
C TYR A 63 -18.07 8.31 19.43
N ILE A 64 -19.24 8.51 18.84
CA ILE A 64 -19.99 9.79 18.90
C ILE A 64 -20.35 10.17 20.34
N ASN A 65 -20.70 9.19 21.17
CA ASN A 65 -20.99 9.37 22.59
C ASN A 65 -19.75 9.57 23.47
N GLY A 66 -18.54 9.49 22.91
CA GLY A 66 -17.27 9.66 23.64
C GLY A 66 -16.88 8.47 24.51
N GLU A 67 -17.49 7.30 24.33
CA GLU A 67 -17.16 6.08 25.08
C GLU A 67 -15.83 5.47 24.62
N PHE A 68 -15.47 5.67 23.34
CA PHE A 68 -14.22 5.21 22.76
C PHE A 68 -13.32 6.38 22.38
N PRO A 69 -12.02 6.32 22.73
CA PRO A 69 -11.09 7.36 22.32
C PRO A 69 -10.82 7.27 20.81
N ALA A 70 -10.96 8.42 20.12
CA ALA A 70 -10.58 8.55 18.72
C ALA A 70 -9.10 8.23 18.50
N ASN A 71 -8.79 7.66 17.34
CA ASN A 71 -7.44 7.28 16.92
C ASN A 71 -6.69 6.43 17.96
N GLY A 72 -7.42 5.57 18.67
CA GLY A 72 -6.87 4.73 19.74
C GLY A 72 -6.28 5.50 20.92
N GLY A 73 -6.63 6.78 21.10
CA GLY A 73 -6.09 7.64 22.15
C GLY A 73 -4.75 8.31 21.80
N SER A 74 -4.33 8.29 20.53
CA SER A 74 -3.06 8.86 20.07
C SER A 74 -2.89 10.36 20.37
N TYR A 75 -4.00 11.08 20.61
CA TYR A 75 -4.00 12.52 20.89
C TYR A 75 -4.37 12.87 22.35
N SER A 76 -4.38 11.89 23.26
CA SER A 76 -4.74 12.09 24.67
C SER A 76 -3.85 13.05 25.47
N GLY A 77 -2.70 13.47 24.92
CA GLY A 77 -1.79 14.43 25.54
C GLY A 77 -2.24 15.89 25.50
N ARG A 78 -3.34 16.20 24.80
CA ARG A 78 -3.95 17.54 24.74
C ARG A 78 -5.47 17.41 24.70
N ASP A 79 -6.16 18.37 25.31
CA ASP A 79 -7.61 18.49 25.19
C ASP A 79 -7.98 19.10 23.83
N TRP A 80 -8.62 18.29 23.00
CA TRP A 80 -9.16 18.66 21.68
C TRP A 80 -10.70 18.74 21.68
N GLY A 81 -11.34 18.48 22.83
CA GLY A 81 -12.78 18.25 22.91
C GLY A 81 -13.19 16.80 22.61
N PRO A 82 -14.50 16.50 22.68
CA PRO A 82 -15.05 15.23 22.23
C PRO A 82 -14.92 15.09 20.71
N LEU A 83 -14.91 13.84 20.22
CA LEU A 83 -14.86 13.56 18.78
C LEU A 83 -16.03 14.25 18.05
N ASP A 84 -15.70 15.12 17.10
CA ASP A 84 -16.66 15.62 16.12
C ASP A 84 -16.54 14.78 14.85
N ILE A 85 -17.48 13.84 14.64
CA ILE A 85 -17.44 12.95 13.46
C ILE A 85 -17.53 13.72 12.13
N GLN A 86 -18.20 14.87 12.11
CA GLN A 86 -18.29 15.69 10.91
C GLN A 86 -16.91 16.28 10.60
N ALA A 87 -16.33 16.99 11.56
CA ALA A 87 -15.08 17.71 11.37
C ALA A 87 -13.83 16.81 11.29
N GLU A 88 -13.82 15.68 12.00
CA GLU A 88 -12.63 14.82 12.13
C GLU A 88 -12.63 13.59 11.22
N VAL A 89 -13.78 13.21 10.66
CA VAL A 89 -13.88 12.03 9.76
C VAL A 89 -14.47 12.40 8.40
N ILE A 90 -15.67 12.98 8.37
CA ILE A 90 -16.41 13.20 7.12
C ILE A 90 -15.77 14.30 6.27
N ASP A 91 -15.53 15.47 6.85
CA ASP A 91 -14.94 16.63 6.16
C ASP A 91 -13.46 16.41 5.77
N LEU A 92 -12.81 15.40 6.37
CA LEU A 92 -11.44 15.00 6.08
C LEU A 92 -11.33 13.80 5.13
N CYS A 93 -12.46 13.21 4.71
CA CYS A 93 -12.45 12.16 3.72
C CYS A 93 -11.99 12.74 2.36
N PRO A 94 -10.89 12.25 1.76
CA PRO A 94 -10.31 12.90 0.58
C PRO A 94 -11.23 12.87 -0.66
N THR A 95 -12.18 11.95 -0.71
CA THR A 95 -13.17 11.84 -1.80
C THR A 95 -14.57 12.29 -1.39
N ASN A 96 -14.76 12.73 -0.14
CA ASN A 96 -16.08 13.10 0.40
C ASN A 96 -17.15 12.02 0.21
N CYS A 97 -16.77 10.73 0.26
CA CYS A 97 -17.69 9.61 0.02
C CYS A 97 -18.45 9.14 1.28
N MET A 98 -18.42 9.91 2.36
CA MET A 98 -19.02 9.55 3.66
C MET A 98 -20.07 10.58 4.07
N TRP A 99 -21.14 10.14 4.73
CA TRP A 99 -22.15 11.03 5.30
C TRP A 99 -22.90 10.38 6.46
N MET A 100 -23.60 11.18 7.26
CA MET A 100 -24.55 10.69 8.27
C MET A 100 -25.96 10.67 7.69
N GLU A 101 -26.66 9.56 7.85
CA GLU A 101 -28.10 9.44 7.60
C GLU A 101 -28.80 9.19 8.93
N GLY A 102 -29.30 10.27 9.55
CA GLY A 102 -29.77 10.21 10.93
C GLY A 102 -28.63 9.93 11.90
N ASP A 103 -28.66 8.79 12.57
CA ASP A 103 -27.64 8.34 13.52
C ASP A 103 -26.74 7.21 12.98
N GLU A 104 -26.83 6.92 11.67
CA GLU A 104 -26.01 5.92 10.99
C GLU A 104 -24.97 6.58 10.06
N LEU A 105 -23.73 6.10 10.16
CA LEU A 105 -22.69 6.46 9.20
C LEU A 105 -22.87 5.66 7.91
N LYS A 106 -22.74 6.32 6.76
CA LYS A 106 -22.75 5.69 5.43
C LYS A 106 -21.45 5.99 4.70
N ILE A 107 -21.02 5.04 3.87
CA ILE A 107 -19.81 5.14 3.05
C ILE A 107 -20.17 4.62 1.66
N ASP A 108 -19.94 5.44 0.64
CA ASP A 108 -19.91 4.98 -0.75
C ASP A 108 -18.52 4.39 -1.04
N ASN A 109 -18.44 3.06 -1.04
CA ASN A 109 -17.17 2.35 -1.25
C ASN A 109 -16.68 2.45 -2.70
N ALA A 110 -17.56 2.74 -3.68
CA ALA A 110 -17.16 2.90 -5.07
C ALA A 110 -16.27 4.14 -5.24
N GLU A 111 -16.55 5.20 -4.49
CA GLU A 111 -15.78 6.45 -4.47
C GLU A 111 -14.69 6.46 -3.38
N CYS A 112 -14.48 5.35 -2.67
CA CYS A 112 -13.45 5.24 -1.64
C CYS A 112 -12.07 4.91 -2.24
N THR A 113 -11.08 5.76 -1.96
CA THR A 113 -9.68 5.53 -2.36
C THR A 113 -8.86 4.74 -1.33
N ARG A 114 -9.50 4.28 -0.24
CA ARG A 114 -8.90 3.40 0.78
C ARG A 114 -7.68 4.03 1.48
N CYS A 115 -7.75 5.34 1.75
CA CYS A 115 -6.67 6.12 2.37
C CYS A 115 -6.38 5.81 3.87
N MET A 116 -7.15 4.91 4.50
CA MET A 116 -7.10 4.54 5.92
C MET A 116 -7.57 5.59 6.94
N HIS A 117 -7.81 6.85 6.58
CA HIS A 117 -8.14 7.91 7.55
C HIS A 117 -9.28 7.54 8.51
N CYS A 118 -10.47 7.21 8.00
CA CYS A 118 -11.63 6.88 8.84
C CYS A 118 -11.39 5.63 9.71
N ILE A 119 -10.70 4.62 9.19
CA ILE A 119 -10.32 3.40 9.93
C ILE A 119 -9.32 3.75 11.04
N ASN A 120 -8.36 4.63 10.77
CA ASN A 120 -7.39 5.08 11.76
C ASN A 120 -8.07 5.84 12.90
N VAL A 121 -9.05 6.70 12.60
CA VAL A 121 -9.80 7.46 13.62
C VAL A 121 -10.73 6.56 14.42
N MET A 122 -11.44 5.63 13.79
CA MET A 122 -12.44 4.76 14.43
C MET A 122 -12.14 3.26 14.29
N PRO A 123 -10.98 2.75 14.78
CA PRO A 123 -10.52 1.38 14.49
C PRO A 123 -11.40 0.28 15.13
N ARG A 124 -12.19 0.61 16.16
CA ARG A 124 -13.14 -0.35 16.74
C ARG A 124 -14.41 -0.51 15.91
N ALA A 125 -14.78 0.51 15.14
CA ALA A 125 -16.02 0.56 14.37
C ALA A 125 -15.81 0.24 12.89
N LEU A 126 -14.71 0.71 12.29
CA LEU A 126 -14.41 0.53 10.87
C LEU A 126 -13.24 -0.42 10.69
N ARG A 127 -13.34 -1.34 9.74
CA ARG A 127 -12.30 -2.31 9.40
C ARG A 127 -12.14 -2.44 7.88
N PRO A 128 -10.93 -2.78 7.40
CA PRO A 128 -10.73 -3.15 6.00
C PRO A 128 -11.70 -4.25 5.57
N GLY A 129 -12.03 -4.29 4.28
CA GLY A 129 -12.84 -5.34 3.67
C GLY A 129 -12.23 -6.74 3.83
N VAL A 130 -13.02 -7.76 3.48
CA VAL A 130 -12.63 -9.18 3.59
C VAL A 130 -11.86 -9.67 2.37
N VAL A 131 -12.04 -9.04 1.21
CA VAL A 131 -11.33 -9.42 -0.02
C VAL A 131 -10.04 -8.64 -0.12
N GLN A 132 -9.03 -9.18 0.55
CA GLN A 132 -7.71 -8.58 0.72
C GLN A 132 -6.77 -8.93 -0.43
N GLY A 133 -5.77 -8.08 -0.64
CA GLY A 133 -4.72 -8.24 -1.64
C GLY A 133 -3.66 -7.17 -1.45
N ALA A 134 -2.95 -6.81 -2.52
CA ALA A 134 -1.95 -5.75 -2.47
C ALA A 134 -1.91 -4.92 -3.76
N THR A 135 -1.48 -3.68 -3.63
CA THR A 135 -1.08 -2.80 -4.73
C THR A 135 0.43 -2.88 -4.89
N ILE A 136 0.90 -2.99 -6.14
CA ILE A 136 2.33 -3.02 -6.48
C ILE A 136 2.75 -1.69 -7.07
N LEU A 137 3.75 -1.07 -6.45
CA LEU A 137 4.33 0.20 -6.90
C LEU A 137 5.83 0.03 -7.17
N ILE A 138 6.35 0.66 -8.22
CA ILE A 138 7.73 0.46 -8.67
C ILE A 138 8.45 1.80 -8.86
N GLY A 139 9.74 1.82 -8.55
CA GLY A 139 10.67 2.88 -8.96
C GLY A 139 11.25 3.74 -7.83
N ALA A 140 10.91 3.52 -6.55
CA ALA A 140 11.37 4.45 -5.53
C ALA A 140 12.89 4.48 -5.36
N LYS A 141 13.44 5.70 -5.28
CA LYS A 141 14.86 5.91 -5.08
C LYS A 141 15.17 7.26 -4.45
N ALA A 142 16.32 7.28 -3.78
CA ALA A 142 16.99 8.50 -3.36
C ALA A 142 17.48 9.32 -4.58
N PRO A 143 17.91 10.58 -4.39
CA PRO A 143 18.14 11.52 -5.49
C PRO A 143 19.08 11.06 -6.61
N ILE A 144 20.22 10.43 -6.31
CA ILE A 144 21.22 10.11 -7.34
C ILE A 144 20.72 9.01 -8.29
N LEU A 145 20.77 9.16 -9.62
CA LEU A 145 21.28 10.33 -10.37
C LEU A 145 20.15 11.32 -10.75
N ASP A 146 19.06 10.83 -11.34
CA ASP A 146 18.04 11.64 -12.03
C ASP A 146 16.89 12.10 -11.11
N GLY A 147 17.21 12.44 -9.86
CA GLY A 147 16.25 12.92 -8.87
C GLY A 147 15.62 11.83 -8.02
N ALA A 148 14.96 12.27 -6.95
CA ALA A 148 14.26 11.37 -6.03
C ALA A 148 12.93 10.96 -6.65
N GLN A 149 12.56 9.70 -6.45
CA GLN A 149 11.32 9.14 -6.95
C GLN A 149 10.57 8.45 -5.81
N ILE A 150 9.27 8.67 -5.74
CA ILE A 150 8.33 7.81 -5.02
C ILE A 150 7.86 6.74 -6.02
N ALA A 151 7.65 5.52 -5.55
CA ALA A 151 7.18 4.44 -6.41
C ALA A 151 5.84 4.80 -7.08
N THR A 152 5.72 4.47 -8.36
CA THR A 152 4.51 4.68 -9.16
C THR A 152 3.69 3.40 -9.18
N MET A 153 2.36 3.51 -9.10
CA MET A 153 1.46 2.36 -9.14
C MET A 153 1.53 1.68 -10.51
N ILE A 154 1.88 0.39 -10.53
CA ILE A 154 1.93 -0.43 -11.75
C ILE A 154 0.79 -1.44 -11.77
N VAL A 155 0.53 -2.08 -10.63
CA VAL A 155 -0.57 -3.04 -10.50
C VAL A 155 -1.52 -2.58 -9.38
N PRO A 156 -2.75 -2.13 -9.72
CA PRO A 156 -3.67 -1.59 -8.73
C PRO A 156 -4.08 -2.61 -7.64
N PHE A 157 -4.28 -3.86 -8.03
CA PHE A 157 -4.65 -4.94 -7.12
C PHE A 157 -4.13 -6.28 -7.63
N ILE A 158 -3.50 -7.04 -6.74
CA ILE A 158 -3.16 -8.46 -6.92
C ILE A 158 -3.68 -9.25 -5.73
N GLU A 159 -4.01 -10.51 -5.97
CA GLU A 159 -4.32 -11.43 -4.88
C GLU A 159 -3.01 -11.90 -4.21
N MET A 160 -3.05 -12.07 -2.90
CA MET A 160 -1.90 -12.48 -2.10
C MET A 160 -2.20 -13.83 -1.45
N ASP A 161 -2.05 -14.90 -2.23
CA ASP A 161 -2.33 -16.26 -1.78
C ASP A 161 -1.06 -16.96 -1.24
N PRO A 162 -1.00 -17.30 0.07
CA PRO A 162 0.11 -18.05 0.62
C PRO A 162 0.14 -19.52 0.16
N GLU A 163 -1.00 -20.10 -0.24
CA GLU A 163 -1.11 -21.52 -0.63
C GLU A 163 -0.42 -21.81 -1.96
N ASN A 164 -0.40 -20.83 -2.89
CA ASN A 164 0.38 -20.89 -4.12
C ASN A 164 1.80 -20.27 -3.97
N GLU A 165 2.24 -20.05 -2.73
CA GLU A 165 3.49 -19.37 -2.42
C GLU A 165 3.67 -17.99 -3.11
N PHE A 166 2.58 -17.22 -3.27
CA PHE A 166 2.57 -15.90 -3.91
C PHE A 166 3.04 -15.91 -5.38
N GLU A 167 2.60 -16.90 -6.16
CA GLU A 167 2.99 -17.09 -7.58
C GLU A 167 2.79 -15.81 -8.41
N GLU A 168 1.63 -15.15 -8.32
CA GLU A 168 1.33 -13.93 -9.08
C GLU A 168 2.31 -12.78 -8.76
N LEU A 169 2.69 -12.64 -7.48
CA LEU A 169 3.67 -11.62 -7.08
C LEU A 169 5.07 -11.97 -7.61
N LYS A 170 5.47 -13.24 -7.53
CA LYS A 170 6.77 -13.71 -8.07
C LYS A 170 6.85 -13.45 -9.56
N ASP A 171 5.79 -13.74 -10.32
CA ASP A 171 5.69 -13.47 -11.75
C ASP A 171 5.90 -12.00 -12.09
N ILE A 172 5.31 -11.08 -11.31
CA ILE A 172 5.51 -9.64 -11.50
C ILE A 172 6.96 -9.25 -11.22
N ILE A 173 7.54 -9.78 -10.14
CA ILE A 173 8.93 -9.50 -9.76
C ILE A 173 9.89 -9.99 -10.85
N GLU A 174 9.71 -11.22 -11.34
CA GLU A 174 10.54 -11.82 -12.38
C GLU A 174 10.43 -11.05 -13.70
N LYS A 175 9.21 -10.68 -14.13
CA LYS A 175 9.02 -9.82 -15.31
C LYS A 175 9.73 -8.48 -15.19
N CYS A 176 9.70 -7.86 -14.01
CA CYS A 176 10.42 -6.61 -13.75
C CYS A 176 11.93 -6.79 -13.82
N TRP A 177 12.45 -7.90 -13.29
CA TRP A 177 13.88 -8.22 -13.33
C TRP A 177 14.34 -8.55 -14.73
N ASP A 178 13.63 -9.40 -15.48
CA ASP A 178 14.01 -9.78 -16.84
C ASP A 178 14.10 -8.56 -17.75
N TRP A 179 13.08 -7.68 -17.71
CA TRP A 179 13.10 -6.42 -18.46
C TRP A 179 14.25 -5.51 -18.04
N TRP A 180 14.41 -5.28 -16.73
CA TRP A 180 15.42 -4.35 -16.24
C TRP A 180 16.85 -4.87 -16.44
N MET A 181 17.06 -6.19 -16.38
CA MET A 181 18.37 -6.80 -16.62
C MET A 181 18.81 -6.67 -18.08
N GLU A 182 17.88 -6.75 -19.02
CA GLU A 182 18.17 -6.58 -20.45
C GLU A 182 18.35 -5.11 -20.83
N GLU A 183 17.45 -4.23 -20.36
CA GLU A 183 17.37 -2.84 -20.81
C GLU A 183 18.09 -1.84 -19.91
N GLY A 184 18.41 -2.23 -18.67
CA GLY A 184 19.00 -1.38 -17.65
C GLY A 184 20.46 -1.06 -17.93
N LYS A 185 20.81 0.22 -17.90
CA LYS A 185 22.21 0.64 -18.03
C LYS A 185 23.01 0.30 -16.77
N ASN A 186 24.33 0.26 -16.88
CA ASN A 186 25.21 0.05 -15.74
C ASN A 186 24.93 1.09 -14.63
N ARG A 187 24.62 0.61 -13.42
CA ARG A 187 24.27 1.43 -12.25
C ARG A 187 23.01 2.29 -12.41
N GLU A 188 22.12 1.94 -13.32
CA GLU A 188 20.81 2.57 -13.47
C GLU A 188 19.77 1.83 -12.61
N ARG A 189 19.01 2.55 -11.79
CA ARG A 189 17.92 1.95 -10.99
C ARG A 189 16.71 1.69 -11.88
N ILE A 190 15.87 0.71 -11.51
CA ILE A 190 14.66 0.40 -12.29
C ILE A 190 13.75 1.63 -12.49
N GLY A 191 13.64 2.51 -11.49
CA GLY A 191 12.88 3.76 -11.62
C GLY A 191 13.47 4.77 -12.61
N GLU A 192 14.79 4.77 -12.81
CA GLU A 192 15.45 5.58 -13.85
C GLU A 192 15.24 4.95 -15.23
N SER A 193 15.30 3.61 -15.32
CA SER A 193 14.97 2.89 -16.55
C SER A 193 13.52 3.14 -17.00
N ILE A 194 12.56 3.15 -16.06
CA ILE A 194 11.15 3.51 -16.33
C ILE A 194 11.06 4.94 -16.89
N GLN A 195 11.71 5.93 -16.25
CA GLN A 195 11.67 7.31 -16.76
C GLN A 195 12.31 7.48 -18.14
N ARG A 196 13.38 6.73 -18.43
CA ARG A 196 14.09 6.82 -19.70
C ARG A 196 13.32 6.16 -20.85
N ILE A 197 12.70 5.02 -20.59
CA ILE A 197 12.08 4.17 -21.63
C ILE A 197 10.59 4.49 -21.80
N GLY A 198 9.87 4.73 -20.71
CA GLY A 198 8.40 4.80 -20.69
C GLY A 198 7.81 3.47 -20.26
#